data_AF-A0A5C7UX74-F1
#
_entry.id   AF-A0A5C7UX74-F1
#
_cell.length_a   1.000
_cell.length_b   1.000
_cell.length_c   1.000
_cell.angle_alpha   90.00
_cell.angle_beta   90.00
_cell.angle_gamma   90.00
#
_symmetry.space_group_name_H-M   'P 1'
#
loop_
_entity.id
_entity.type
_entity.pdbx_description
1 polymer ?
#
loop_
_entity_poly.entity_id
_entity_poly.type
_entity_poly.pdbx_seq_one_letter_code
_entity_poly.pdbx_strand_id
1 'polypeptide(L)'
;ELERRSPEGAWQALGSGVTDEQGRIRALVPAAELGRWKTGVYRVVFRTGEFYDKQNQPSFFPEIPVVFRVDSATQHYHVPLLLSPYGFSTYRGN
;
A
#
# COMPACT_ATOMS: atom_id res chain seq x y z
N GLU A 1 -0.78 5.04 -0.81
CA GLU A 1 -2.20 5.04 -1.24
C GLU A 1 -2.69 3.61 -1.38
N LEU A 2 -3.99 3.36 -1.25
CA LEU A 2 -4.64 2.07 -1.47
C LEU A 2 -5.73 2.24 -2.52
N GLU A 3 -5.68 1.37 -3.52
CA GLU A 3 -6.63 1.37 -4.64
C GLU A 3 -7.17 -0.04 -4.88
N ARG A 4 -8.38 -0.11 -5.41
CA ARG A 4 -9.03 -1.34 -5.86
C ARG A 4 -9.13 -1.34 -7.38
N ARG A 5 -8.82 -2.47 -8.01
CA ARG A 5 -9.00 -2.65 -9.45
C ARG A 5 -10.47 -2.91 -9.77
N SER A 6 -11.03 -2.14 -10.70
CA SER A 6 -12.38 -2.35 -11.23
C SER A 6 -12.40 -3.53 -12.23
N PRO A 7 -13.59 -4.06 -12.58
CA PRO A 7 -13.72 -5.08 -13.62
C PRO A 7 -13.15 -4.64 -14.98
N GLU A 8 -13.24 -3.35 -15.28
CA GLU A 8 -12.72 -2.71 -16.50
C GLU A 8 -11.20 -2.47 -16.44
N GLY A 9 -10.56 -2.85 -15.31
CA GLY A 9 -9.13 -2.78 -15.12
C GLY A 9 -8.61 -1.45 -14.56
N ALA A 10 -9.48 -0.47 -14.33
CA ALA A 10 -9.12 0.84 -13.78
C ALA A 10 -8.84 0.77 -12.27
N TRP A 11 -7.91 1.59 -11.78
CA TRP A 11 -7.64 1.73 -10.36
C TRP A 11 -8.56 2.78 -9.73
N GLN A 12 -9.25 2.41 -8.66
CA GLN A 12 -10.13 3.29 -7.91
C GLN A 12 -9.56 3.50 -6.51
N ALA A 13 -9.31 4.76 -6.15
CA ALA A 13 -8.87 5.12 -4.81
C ALA A 13 -9.85 4.60 -3.75
N LEU A 14 -9.28 4.04 -2.69
CA LEU A 14 -9.99 3.53 -1.53
C LEU A 14 -9.47 4.11 -0.21
N GLY A 15 -8.19 4.49 -0.16
CA GLY A 15 -7.63 5.11 1.04
C GLY A 15 -6.21 5.63 0.85
N SER A 16 -5.75 6.41 1.82
CA SER A 16 -4.40 6.96 1.87
C SER A 16 -4.02 7.23 3.32
N GLY A 17 -2.73 7.23 3.62
CA GLY A 17 -2.23 7.57 4.94
C GLY A 17 -0.72 7.80 4.91
N VAL A 18 -0.22 8.39 6.00
CA VAL A 18 1.20 8.57 6.28
C VAL A 18 1.55 7.63 7.41
N THR A 19 2.69 6.94 7.30
CA THR A 19 3.17 6.04 8.36
C THR A 19 3.46 6.81 9.63
N ASP A 20 3.17 6.21 10.78
CA ASP A 20 3.59 6.71 12.08
C ASP A 20 5.12 6.56 12.28
N GLU A 21 5.62 6.99 13.43
CA GLU A 21 7.04 6.91 13.82
C GLU A 21 7.59 5.48 13.83
N GLN A 22 6.72 4.47 13.84
CA GLN A 22 7.08 3.06 13.82
C GLN A 22 6.93 2.44 12.41
N GLY A 23 6.68 3.26 11.39
CA GLY A 23 6.53 2.82 10.00
C GLY A 23 5.17 2.16 9.72
N ARG A 24 4.13 2.39 10.54
CA ARG A 24 2.84 1.70 10.42
C ARG A 24 1.70 2.62 10.03
N ILE A 25 0.71 2.04 9.35
CA ILE A 25 -0.64 2.60 9.19
C ILE A 25 -1.61 1.55 9.72
N ARG A 26 -2.30 1.84 10.82
CA ARG A 26 -3.18 0.86 11.49
C ARG A 26 -4.44 0.54 10.70
N ALA A 27 -5.00 1.54 10.01
CA ALA A 27 -6.19 1.40 9.19
C ALA A 27 -6.04 2.25 7.93
N LEU A 28 -5.65 1.62 6.81
CA LEU A 28 -5.45 2.31 5.54
C LEU A 28 -6.78 2.51 4.77
N VAL A 29 -7.78 1.67 5.04
CA VAL A 29 -9.16 1.84 4.53
C VAL A 29 -9.93 2.72 5.53
N PRO A 30 -10.39 3.92 5.12
CA PRO A 30 -11.23 4.77 5.96
C PRO A 30 -12.55 4.06 6.34
N ALA A 31 -13.10 4.36 7.51
CA ALA A 31 -14.36 3.75 7.98
C ALA A 31 -15.52 3.93 6.98
N ALA A 32 -15.62 5.10 6.35
CA ALA A 32 -16.63 5.40 5.33
C ALA A 32 -16.50 4.50 4.07
N GLU A 33 -15.32 3.93 3.84
CA GLU A 33 -14.97 3.16 2.64
C GLU A 33 -14.99 1.64 2.90
N LEU A 34 -15.26 1.19 4.14
CA LEU A 34 -15.28 -0.23 4.50
C LEU A 34 -16.31 -1.03 3.70
N GLY A 35 -17.43 -0.43 3.28
CA GLY A 35 -18.41 -1.07 2.38
C GLY A 35 -17.86 -1.41 0.99
N ARG A 36 -16.74 -0.80 0.58
CA ARG A 36 -16.03 -1.09 -0.68
C ARG A 36 -14.89 -2.10 -0.51
N TRP A 37 -14.61 -2.53 0.72
CA TRP A 37 -13.68 -3.64 1.00
C TRP A 37 -14.35 -4.99 0.71
N LYS A 38 -13.84 -5.68 -0.31
CA LYS A 38 -14.38 -6.96 -0.78
C LYS A 38 -13.30 -7.74 -1.51
N THR A 39 -13.60 -8.96 -1.93
CA THR A 39 -12.66 -9.73 -2.74
C THR A 39 -12.33 -9.01 -4.05
N GLY A 40 -11.10 -9.19 -4.53
CA GLY A 40 -10.61 -8.53 -5.74
C GLY A 40 -9.10 -8.28 -5.73
N VAL A 41 -8.65 -7.47 -6.69
CA VAL A 41 -7.26 -7.05 -6.81
C VAL A 41 -7.10 -5.64 -6.29
N TYR A 42 -6.08 -5.43 -5.48
CA TYR A 42 -5.76 -4.17 -4.82
C TYR A 42 -4.31 -3.78 -5.13
N ARG A 43 -4.02 -2.49 -4.98
CA ARG A 43 -2.68 -1.93 -5.07
C ARG A 43 -2.44 -1.01 -3.90
N VAL A 44 -1.33 -1.21 -3.20
CA VAL A 44 -0.76 -0.20 -2.31
C VAL A 44 0.41 0.47 -3.02
N VAL A 45 0.38 1.80 -3.13
CA VAL A 45 1.49 2.59 -3.68
C VAL A 45 2.26 3.24 -2.53
N PHE A 46 3.52 2.86 -2.38
CA PHE A 46 4.46 3.47 -1.45
C PHE A 46 5.25 4.57 -2.16
N ARG A 47 5.17 5.81 -1.66
CA ARG A 47 5.89 6.97 -2.21
C ARG A 47 7.33 7.03 -1.70
N THR A 48 8.16 6.08 -2.13
CA THR A 48 9.52 5.90 -1.62
C THR A 48 10.49 7.01 -2.02
N GLY A 49 10.32 7.60 -3.20
CA GLY A 49 11.09 8.76 -3.64
C GLY A 49 10.90 9.94 -2.69
N GLU A 50 9.64 10.32 -2.43
CA GLU A 50 9.30 11.40 -1.49
C GLU A 50 9.88 11.14 -0.08
N PHE A 51 9.90 9.87 0.36
CA PHE A 51 10.48 9.49 1.64
C PHE A 51 12.01 9.73 1.71
N TYR A 52 12.75 9.34 0.66
CA TYR A 52 14.20 9.52 0.59
C TYR A 52 14.61 10.97 0.29
N ASP A 53 13.83 11.69 -0.52
CA ASP A 53 14.05 13.11 -0.84
C ASP A 53 14.01 13.97 0.43
N LYS A 54 13.04 13.72 1.33
CA LYS A 54 12.94 14.39 2.65
C LYS A 54 14.17 14.17 3.54
N GLN A 55 14.95 13.13 3.27
CA GLN A 55 16.17 12.77 4.00
C GLN A 55 17.44 13.17 3.25
N ASN A 56 17.34 13.86 2.10
CA ASN A 56 18.46 14.17 1.21
C ASN A 56 19.30 12.94 0.84
N GLN A 57 18.63 11.80 0.62
CA GLN A 57 19.28 10.55 0.23
C GLN A 57 18.84 10.15 -1.18
N PRO A 58 19.76 9.65 -2.03
CA PRO A 58 19.38 9.11 -3.32
C PRO A 58 18.59 7.82 -3.13
N SER A 59 17.65 7.56 -4.05
CA SER A 59 16.95 6.29 -4.14
C SER A 59 16.70 5.91 -5.59
N PHE A 60 16.65 4.61 -5.85
CA PHE A 60 16.38 4.08 -7.19
C PHE A 60 14.89 4.03 -7.52
N PHE A 61 14.03 3.96 -6.49
CA PHE A 61 12.59 3.77 -6.66
C PHE A 61 11.83 5.06 -6.35
N PRO A 62 11.30 5.77 -7.36
CA PRO A 62 10.45 6.94 -7.12
C PRO A 62 9.15 6.57 -6.39
N GLU A 63 8.61 5.39 -6.71
CA GLU A 63 7.48 4.78 -6.03
C GLU A 63 7.53 3.25 -6.17
N ILE A 64 6.84 2.54 -5.28
CA ILE A 64 6.72 1.08 -5.30
C ILE A 64 5.25 0.69 -5.23
N PRO A 65 4.63 0.28 -6.36
CA PRO A 65 3.30 -0.32 -6.37
C PRO A 65 3.35 -1.80 -6.00
N VAL A 66 2.72 -2.18 -4.89
CA VAL A 66 2.51 -3.59 -4.51
C VAL A 66 1.08 -3.99 -4.86
N VAL A 67 0.94 -4.85 -5.88
CA VAL A 67 -0.35 -5.38 -6.33
C VAL A 67 -0.60 -6.74 -5.70
N PHE A 68 -1.76 -6.93 -5.08
CA PHE A 68 -2.11 -8.16 -4.38
C PHE A 68 -3.59 -8.50 -4.50
N ARG A 69 -3.93 -9.76 -4.18
CA ARG A 69 -5.31 -10.26 -4.20
C ARG A 69 -5.85 -10.35 -2.77
N VAL A 70 -7.10 -9.92 -2.61
CA VAL A 70 -7.92 -10.13 -1.42
C VAL A 70 -8.91 -11.25 -1.74
N ASP A 71 -8.72 -12.41 -1.12
CA ASP A 71 -9.55 -13.60 -1.29
C ASP A 71 -10.66 -13.72 -0.23
N SER A 72 -10.55 -12.98 0.89
CA SER A 72 -11.59 -12.89 1.91
C SER A 72 -11.67 -11.49 2.49
N ALA A 73 -12.87 -10.91 2.53
CA ALA A 73 -13.08 -9.58 3.12
C ALA A 73 -12.97 -9.56 4.65
N THR A 74 -13.02 -10.72 5.32
CA THR A 74 -13.00 -10.84 6.78
C THR A 74 -11.59 -11.08 7.34
N GLN A 75 -10.62 -11.37 6.48
CA GLN A 75 -9.22 -11.56 6.90
C GLN A 75 -8.51 -10.22 7.03
N HIS A 76 -7.57 -10.15 7.96
CA HIS A 76 -6.60 -9.08 8.03
C HIS A 76 -5.53 -9.27 6.95
N TYR A 77 -5.10 -8.18 6.32
CA TYR A 77 -4.06 -8.18 5.28
C TYR A 77 -2.93 -7.27 5.72
N HIS A 78 -1.82 -7.89 6.14
CA HIS A 78 -0.59 -7.17 6.42
C HIS A 78 0.34 -7.20 5.21
N VAL A 79 0.63 -6.03 4.63
CA VAL A 79 1.49 -5.87 3.45
C VAL A 79 2.67 -4.97 3.80
N PRO A 80 3.73 -5.51 4.43
CA PRO A 80 4.93 -4.75 4.78
C PRO A 80 5.81 -4.45 3.55
N LEU A 81 6.62 -3.41 3.68
CA LEU A 81 7.70 -3.07 2.76
C LEU A 81 9.00 -2.98 3.56
N LEU A 82 9.96 -3.85 3.27
CA LEU A 82 11.34 -3.69 3.72
C LEU A 82 12.07 -2.92 2.64
N LEU A 83 12.65 -1.77 2.98
CA LEU A 83 13.16 -0.80 2.02
C LEU A 83 14.62 -0.44 2.31
N SER A 84 15.43 -0.49 1.26
CA SER A 84 16.73 0.18 1.17
C SER A 84 16.74 1.07 -0.09
N PRO A 85 17.73 1.97 -0.24
CA PRO A 85 17.75 2.89 -1.38
C PRO A 85 17.76 2.21 -2.76
N TYR A 86 18.25 0.96 -2.85
CA TYR A 86 18.46 0.22 -4.10
C TYR A 86 17.87 -1.19 -4.11
N GLY A 87 17.12 -1.58 -3.08
CA GLY A 87 16.41 -2.86 -3.04
C GLY A 87 15.27 -2.83 -2.05
N PHE A 88 14.23 -3.62 -2.32
CA PHE A 88 13.10 -3.79 -1.41
C PHE A 88 12.60 -5.23 -1.42
N SER A 89 11.87 -5.61 -0.39
CA SER A 89 11.10 -6.85 -0.36
C SER A 89 9.73 -6.62 0.29
N THR A 90 8.78 -7.48 -0.07
CA THR A 90 7.42 -7.49 0.47
C THR A 90 6.93 -8.93 0.57
N TYR A 91 5.91 -9.16 1.39
CA TYR A 91 5.28 -10.46 1.58
C TYR A 91 3.85 -10.27 2.13
N ARG A 92 3.07 -11.34 2.21
CA ARG A 92 1.79 -11.33 2.93
C ARG A 92 2.04 -11.78 4.37
N GLY A 93 1.84 -10.88 5.34
CA GLY A 93 1.80 -11.21 6.76
C GLY A 93 0.43 -11.71 7.21
N ASN A 94 0.37 -12.28 8.43
CA ASN A 94 -0.88 -12.57 9.14
C ASN A 94 -1.44 -11.30 9.81
#